data_AF-A0A503LAE7-F1
#
_entry.id   AF-A0A503LAE7-F1
#
_cell.length_a   1.000
_cell.length_b   1.000
_cell.length_c   1.000
_cell.angle_alpha   90.00
_cell.angle_beta   90.00
_cell.angle_gamma   90.00
#
_symmetry.space_group_name_H-M   'P 1'
#
loop_
_entity.id
_entity.type
_entity.pdbx_description
1 polymer ?
#
loop_
_entity_poly.entity_id
_entity_poly.type
_entity_poly.pdbx_seq_one_letter_code
_entity_poly.pdbx_strand_id
1 'polypeptide(L)'
;MAAVSQVAPSYAQIVIPTNRNALVQQNELQQLQNRLQRQQYQQQQQLYRELDRQSAPKPRPDVPVYGNTCRMEAVGNTISRVCR
;
A
#
# COMPACT_ATOMS: atom_id res chain seq x y z
N MET A 1 -4.33 8.73 28.89
CA MET A 1 -3.10 9.45 28.51
C MET A 1 -3.12 9.57 26.98
N ALA A 2 -3.27 10.78 26.44
CA ALA A 2 -3.35 11.00 25.00
C ALA A 2 -1.94 11.24 24.43
N ALA A 3 -1.54 10.46 23.43
CA ALA A 3 -0.26 10.63 22.74
C ALA A 3 -0.37 11.76 21.72
N VAL A 4 0.34 12.87 21.97
CA VAL A 4 0.49 13.97 21.02
C VAL A 4 1.51 13.56 19.96
N SER A 5 1.05 13.35 18.73
CA SER A 5 1.90 13.06 17.58
C SER A 5 2.58 14.36 17.12
N GLN A 6 3.89 14.47 17.39
CA GLN A 6 4.69 15.62 16.95
C GLN A 6 5.09 15.42 15.47
N VAL A 7 4.48 16.20 14.58
CA VAL A 7 4.90 16.28 13.18
C VAL A 7 6.12 17.19 13.12
N ALA A 8 7.28 16.64 12.77
CA ALA A 8 8.50 17.41 12.62
C ALA A 8 8.35 18.43 11.46
N PRO A 9 8.79 19.69 11.64
CA PRO A 9 8.77 20.67 10.56
C PRO A 9 9.73 20.26 9.44
N SER A 10 9.24 20.23 8.19
CA SER A 10 10.09 20.07 7.01
C SER A 10 10.69 21.43 6.64
N TYR A 11 11.99 21.60 6.89
CA TYR A 11 12.72 22.81 6.52
C TYR A 11 13.11 22.73 5.03
N ALA A 12 12.66 23.70 4.22
CA ALA A 12 13.14 23.86 2.86
C ALA A 12 14.39 24.75 2.85
N GLN A 13 15.56 24.15 2.64
CA GLN A 13 16.81 24.90 2.44
C GLN A 13 16.87 25.46 1.02
N ILE A 14 16.73 26.78 0.89
CA ILE A 14 16.93 27.49 -0.38
C ILE A 14 18.43 27.74 -0.54
N VAL A 15 19.11 26.86 -1.28
CA VAL A 15 20.53 27.02 -1.60
C VAL A 15 20.64 27.96 -2.81
N ILE A 16 21.06 29.21 -2.59
CA ILE A 16 21.39 30.14 -3.68
C ILE A 16 22.72 29.70 -4.27
N PRO A 17 22.76 29.26 -5.54
CA PRO A 17 23.97 28.64 -6.02
C PRO A 17 24.98 29.62 -6.59
N THR A 18 26.20 29.58 -6.07
CA THR A 18 27.34 30.39 -6.54
C THR A 18 27.90 29.92 -7.90
N ASN A 19 27.63 28.68 -8.32
CA ASN A 19 28.05 28.14 -9.61
C ASN A 19 26.99 27.20 -10.20
N ARG A 20 26.13 27.71 -11.08
CA ARG A 20 25.00 26.95 -11.68
C ARG A 20 25.41 25.62 -12.31
N ASN A 21 26.57 25.57 -13.00
CA ASN A 21 27.04 24.36 -13.67
C ASN A 21 27.35 23.23 -12.67
N ALA A 22 27.96 23.58 -11.53
CA ALA A 22 28.25 22.61 -10.47
C ALA A 22 26.97 21.99 -9.86
N LEU A 23 25.86 22.72 -9.74
CA LEU A 23 24.61 22.14 -9.24
C LEU A 23 23.85 21.35 -10.29
N VAL A 24 23.90 21.76 -11.55
CA VAL A 24 23.31 20.94 -12.62
C VAL A 24 23.97 19.57 -12.59
N GLN A 25 25.30 19.51 -12.53
CA GLN A 25 26.03 18.25 -12.47
C GLN A 25 25.75 17.46 -11.19
N GLN A 26 25.65 18.12 -10.03
CA GLN A 26 25.28 17.47 -8.77
C GLN A 26 23.84 16.93 -8.78
N ASN A 27 22.91 17.67 -9.39
CA ASN A 27 21.52 17.28 -9.53
C ASN A 27 21.37 16.09 -10.48
N GLU A 28 22.08 16.08 -11.61
CA GLU A 28 22.13 14.95 -12.54
C GLU A 28 22.64 13.67 -11.86
N LEU A 29 23.70 13.79 -11.07
CA LEU A 29 24.28 12.68 -10.34
C LEU A 29 23.30 12.12 -9.29
N GLN A 30 22.62 13.01 -8.56
CA GLN A 30 21.58 12.63 -7.62
C GLN A 30 20.36 11.99 -8.32
N GLN A 31 19.96 12.51 -9.49
CA GLN A 31 18.89 11.91 -10.30
C GLN A 31 19.26 10.52 -10.79
N LEU A 32 20.53 10.30 -11.17
CA LEU A 32 21.01 8.99 -11.60
C LEU A 32 20.97 7.98 -10.44
N GLN A 33 21.47 8.37 -9.27
CA GLN A 33 21.42 7.55 -8.06
C GLN A 33 19.97 7.18 -7.69
N ASN A 34 19.07 8.17 -7.71
CA ASN A 34 17.65 7.94 -7.47
C ASN A 34 17.02 6.98 -8.49
N ARG A 35 17.36 7.10 -9.78
CA ARG A 35 16.88 6.18 -10.83
C ARG A 35 17.35 4.76 -10.56
N LEU A 36 18.63 4.58 -10.24
CA LEU A 36 19.20 3.28 -9.93
C LEU A 36 18.52 2.64 -8.71
N GLN A 37 18.35 3.42 -7.64
CA GLN A 37 17.69 2.96 -6.41
C GLN A 37 16.24 2.53 -6.67
N ARG A 38 15.49 3.30 -7.46
CA ARG A 38 14.11 2.94 -7.83
C ARG A 38 14.06 1.66 -8.67
N GLN A 39 14.98 1.48 -9.62
CA GLN A 39 15.05 0.25 -10.42
C GLN A 39 15.32 -0.97 -9.56
N GLN A 40 16.28 -0.89 -8.64
CA GLN A 40 16.59 -1.99 -7.72
C GLN A 40 15.39 -2.32 -6.82
N TYR A 41 14.72 -1.30 -6.27
CA TYR A 41 13.54 -1.49 -5.44
C TYR A 41 12.38 -2.13 -6.22
N GLN A 42 12.15 -1.70 -7.47
CA GLN A 42 11.11 -2.28 -8.32
C GLN A 42 11.34 -3.77 -8.58
N GLN A 43 12.58 -4.17 -8.91
CA GLN A 43 12.94 -5.57 -9.11
C GLN A 43 12.72 -6.40 -7.83
N GLN A 44 13.15 -5.88 -6.68
CA GLN A 44 12.96 -6.56 -5.40
C GLN A 44 11.46 -6.76 -5.08
N GLN A 45 10.63 -5.77 -5.35
CA GLN A 45 9.18 -5.89 -5.12
C GLN A 45 8.49 -6.87 -6.07
N GLN A 46 8.97 -7.04 -7.30
CA GLN A 46 8.46 -8.07 -8.21
C GLN A 46 8.73 -9.45 -7.64
N LEU A 47 9.98 -9.72 -7.24
CA LEU A 47 10.36 -11.00 -6.60
C LEU A 47 9.51 -11.32 -5.38
N TYR A 48 9.26 -10.34 -4.50
CA TYR A 48 8.40 -10.55 -3.33
C TYR A 48 6.95 -10.85 -3.71
N ARG A 49 6.39 -10.20 -4.74
CA ARG A 49 5.04 -10.55 -5.23
C ARG A 49 5.00 -11.95 -5.82
N GLU A 50 6.03 -12.36 -6.54
CA GLU A 50 6.11 -13.71 -7.11
C GLU A 50 6.21 -14.78 -6.01
N LEU A 51 6.98 -14.51 -4.96
CA LEU A 51 7.07 -15.39 -3.80
C LEU A 51 5.73 -15.48 -3.06
N ASP A 52 5.05 -14.35 -2.86
CA ASP A 52 3.75 -14.31 -2.19
C ASP A 52 2.66 -15.01 -3.02
N ARG A 53 2.67 -14.86 -4.35
CA ARG A 53 1.79 -15.60 -5.27
C ARG A 53 2.03 -17.10 -5.28
N GLN A 54 3.26 -17.56 -5.05
CA GLN A 54 3.55 -18.98 -4.92
C GLN A 54 2.92 -19.57 -3.66
N SER A 55 2.70 -18.76 -2.62
CA SER A 55 1.86 -19.18 -1.51
C SER A 55 0.42 -19.33 -2.02
N ALA A 56 -0.11 -20.56 -1.94
CA ALA A 56 -1.45 -20.84 -2.43
C ALA A 56 -2.45 -19.88 -1.75
N PRO A 57 -3.37 -19.25 -2.51
CA PRO A 57 -4.43 -18.47 -1.91
C PRO A 57 -5.12 -19.34 -0.88
N LYS A 58 -5.27 -18.83 0.36
CA LYS A 58 -6.02 -19.56 1.38
C LYS A 58 -7.38 -19.93 0.80
N PRO A 59 -7.87 -21.16 1.06
CA PRO A 59 -9.21 -21.56 0.66
C PRO A 59 -10.17 -20.46 1.09
N ARG A 60 -10.97 -19.96 0.15
CA ARG A 60 -12.00 -18.98 0.49
C ARG A 60 -12.89 -19.66 1.54
N PRO A 61 -13.18 -19.02 2.68
CA PRO A 61 -14.09 -19.61 3.64
C PRO A 61 -15.40 -19.92 2.92
N ASP A 62 -15.99 -21.07 3.25
CA ASP A 62 -17.29 -21.48 2.73
C ASP A 62 -18.34 -20.52 3.31
N VAL A 63 -18.54 -19.41 2.60
CA VAL A 63 -19.57 -18.43 2.93
C VAL A 63 -20.86 -18.88 2.27
N PRO A 64 -21.98 -18.94 3.01
CA PRO A 64 -23.26 -19.27 2.42
C PRO A 64 -23.57 -18.33 1.24
N VAL A 65 -23.55 -18.86 0.03
CA VAL A 65 -24.02 -18.14 -1.15
C VAL A 65 -25.54 -18.21 -1.12
N TYR A 66 -26.18 -17.11 -0.71
CA TYR A 66 -27.63 -17.04 -0.58
C TYR A 66 -28.28 -17.23 -1.96
N GLY A 67 -28.91 -18.38 -2.17
CA GLY A 67 -29.79 -18.59 -3.31
C GLY A 67 -30.99 -17.66 -3.24
N ASN A 68 -31.37 -17.08 -4.38
CA ASN A 68 -32.40 -16.02 -4.52
C ASN A 68 -33.81 -16.38 -3.98
N THR A 69 -34.01 -17.60 -3.50
CA THR A 69 -35.30 -18.15 -3.04
C THR A 69 -35.51 -18.10 -1.53
N CYS A 70 -34.51 -17.72 -0.74
CA CYS A 70 -34.65 -17.58 0.71
C CYS A 70 -34.26 -16.18 1.17
N ARG A 71 -35.05 -15.60 2.07
CA ARG A 71 -34.78 -14.30 2.69
C ARG A 71 -34.17 -14.51 4.08
N MET A 72 -33.24 -13.65 4.45
CA MET A 72 -32.72 -13.57 5.81
C MET A 72 -33.62 -12.60 6.58
N GLU A 73 -34.32 -13.11 7.59
CA GLU A 73 -35.21 -12.31 8.43
C GLU A 73 -34.67 -12.32 9.86
N ALA A 74 -34.69 -11.15 10.50
CA ALA A 74 -34.38 -11.04 11.93
C ALA A 74 -35.58 -11.56 12.72
N VAL A 75 -35.47 -12.75 13.30
CA VAL A 75 -36.50 -13.34 14.16
C VAL A 75 -36.04 -13.15 15.59
N GLY A 76 -36.55 -12.09 16.23
CA GLY A 76 -36.08 -11.66 17.55
C GLY A 76 -34.64 -11.14 17.50
N ASN A 77 -33.75 -11.70 18.31
CA ASN A 77 -32.32 -11.33 18.35
C ASN A 77 -31.43 -12.18 17.43
N THR A 78 -32.01 -13.10 16.66
CA THR A 78 -31.28 -14.05 15.82
C THR A 78 -31.66 -13.86 14.37
N ILE A 79 -30.68 -13.91 13.46
CA ILE A 79 -30.93 -13.87 12.03
C ILE A 79 -31.26 -15.30 11.58
N SER A 80 -32.48 -15.52 11.09
CA SER A 80 -32.98 -16.82 10.66
C SER A 80 -33.28 -16.83 9.17
N ARG A 81 -33.13 -18.00 8.54
CA ARG A 81 -33.39 -18.21 7.12
C ARG A 81 -34.86 -18.60 6.93
N VAL A 82 -35.62 -17.80 6.20
CA VAL A 82 -37.00 -18.11 5.81
C VAL A 82 -37.03 -18.40 4.31
N CYS A 83 -37.26 -19.66 3.96
CA CYS A 83 -37.51 -20.10 2.60
C CYS A 83 -39.00 -20.37 2.45
N ARG A 84 -39.61 -19.90 1.36
CA ARG A 84 -40.97 -20.27 0.97
C ARG A 84 -40.94 -21.28 -0.16
#